data_AF-A0A327VKW9-F1
#
_entry.id   AF-A0A327VKW9-F1
#
_cell.length_a   1.000
_cell.length_b   1.000
_cell.length_c   1.000
_cell.angle_alpha   90.00
_cell.angle_beta   90.00
_cell.angle_gamma   90.00
#
_symmetry.space_group_name_H-M   'P 1'
#
loop_
_entity.id
_entity.type
_entity.pdbx_description
1 polymer ?
#
loop_
_entity_poly.entity_id
_entity_poly.type
_entity_poly.pdbx_seq_one_letter_code
_entity_poly.pdbx_strand_id
1 'polypeptide(L)' 'MESSCATGEVDRCLTRYRLWERRFLASPADAGTSDRFARAVAALCRATGERCGREAAAAADRSRRHGHGPGGDPR' A
#
# COMPACT_ATOMS: atom_id res chain seq x y z
N MET A 1 -11.01 -14.43 2.11
CA MET A 1 -9.75 -14.25 2.84
C MET A 1 -9.10 -12.99 2.31
N GLU A 2 -9.42 -11.86 2.94
CA GLU A 2 -8.89 -10.56 2.57
C GLU A 2 -7.40 -10.50 2.94
N SER A 3 -6.61 -9.83 2.10
CA SER A 3 -5.16 -9.67 2.19
C SER A 3 -4.72 -9.01 3.51
N SER A 4 -4.61 -9.80 4.57
CA SER A 4 -4.24 -9.35 5.92
C SER A 4 -2.77 -8.89 6.03
N CYS A 5 -1.93 -9.19 5.03
CA CYS A 5 -0.52 -8.79 5.02
C CYS A 5 -0.35 -7.30 4.70
N ALA A 6 -1.31 -6.68 4.01
CA ALA A 6 -1.28 -5.27 3.64
C ALA A 6 -1.67 -4.36 4.81
N THR A 7 -2.74 -4.70 5.53
CA THR A 7 -3.32 -3.81 6.54
C THR A 7 -2.35 -3.52 7.68
N GLY A 8 -1.62 -4.53 8.17
CA GLY A 8 -0.73 -4.36 9.33
C GLY A 8 0.57 -3.56 9.06
N GLU A 9 1.12 -3.63 7.84
CA GLU A 9 2.29 -2.85 7.45
C GLU A 9 1.88 -1.42 7.04
N VAL A 10 0.79 -1.29 6.30
CA VAL A 10 0.21 -0.01 5.91
C VAL A 10 -0.26 0.77 7.14
N ASP A 11 -0.88 0.13 8.14
CA ASP A 11 -1.32 0.79 9.38
C ASP A 11 -0.15 1.35 10.19
N ARG A 12 0.97 0.62 10.28
CA ARG A 12 2.20 1.13 10.91
C ARG A 12 2.79 2.31 10.15
N CYS A 13 2.80 2.25 8.81
CA CYS A 13 3.24 3.36 7.98
C CYS A 13 2.33 4.59 8.13
N LEU A 14 1.01 4.41 8.17
CA LEU A 14 0.03 5.49 8.39
C LEU A 14 0.14 6.11 9.78
N THR A 15 0.33 5.31 10.82
CA THR A 15 0.56 5.79 12.19
C THR A 15 1.80 6.68 12.26
N ARG A 16 2.89 6.24 11.60
CA ARG A 16 4.13 7.02 11.52
C ARG A 16 3.96 8.29 10.70
N TYR A 17 3.24 8.23 9.58
CA TYR A 17 2.92 9.38 8.75
C TYR A 17 2.14 10.44 9.54
N ARG A 18 1.05 10.06 10.22
CA ARG A 18 0.23 10.97 11.03
C ARG A 18 0.99 11.62 12.19
N LEU A 19 1.94 10.90 12.79
CA LEU A 19 2.81 11.47 13.83
C LEU A 19 3.71 12.58 13.27
N TRP A 20 4.29 12.36 12.09
CA TRP A 20 5.13 13.34 11.42
C TRP A 20 4.33 14.51 10.84
N GLU A 21 3.13 14.25 10.32
CA GLU A 21 2.19 15.29 9.86
C GLU A 21 1.88 16.28 10.97
N ARG A 22 1.51 15.79 12.17
CA ARG A 22 1.27 16.67 13.33
C ARG A 22 2.51 17.48 13.72
N ARG A 23 3.70 16.91 13.57
CA ARG A 23 4.96 17.58 13.91
C ARG A 23 5.36 18.62 12.86
N PHE A 24 5.10 18.33 11.59
CA PHE A 24 5.27 19.26 10.47
C PHE A 24 4.28 20.43 10.55
N LEU A 25 3.02 20.16 10.90
CA LEU A 25 2.02 21.21 11.14
C LEU A 25 2.37 22.10 12.35
N ALA A 26 3.05 21.56 13.37
CA ALA A 26 3.49 22.33 14.53
C ALA A 26 4.76 23.17 14.28
N SER A 27 5.65 22.72 13.38
CA SER A 27 6.86 23.46 13.01
C SER A 27 7.26 23.17 11.56
N PRO A 28 6.65 23.87 10.59
CA PRO A 28 6.89 23.62 9.16
C PRO A 28 8.27 24.12 8.69
N ALA A 29 8.94 24.97 9.48
CA ALA A 29 10.27 25.49 9.18
C ALA A 29 11.42 24.56 9.63
N ASP A 30 11.12 23.48 10.37
CA ASP A 30 12.13 22.51 10.79
C ASP A 30 12.54 21.59 9.63
N ALA A 31 13.70 21.87 9.04
CA ALA A 31 14.27 21.08 7.96
C ALA A 31 14.40 19.57 8.32
N GLY A 32 14.72 19.26 9.58
CA GLY A 32 14.79 17.88 10.07
C GLY A 32 13.42 17.18 10.15
N THR A 33 12.34 17.94 10.37
CA THR A 33 10.96 17.41 10.34
C THR A 33 10.52 17.17 8.90
N SER A 34 10.89 18.06 7.97
CA SER A 34 10.58 17.94 6.54
C SER A 34 11.26 16.72 5.91
N ASP A 35 12.56 16.48 6.18
CA ASP A 35 13.27 15.28 5.71
C ASP A 35 12.64 13.98 6.24
N ARG A 36 12.33 13.93 7.53
CA ARG A 36 11.71 12.74 8.14
C ARG A 36 10.30 12.48 7.64
N PHE A 37 9.53 13.55 7.37
CA PHE A 37 8.22 13.44 6.75
C PHE A 37 8.31 12.89 5.31
N ALA A 38 9.22 13.42 4.49
CA ALA A 38 9.46 12.93 3.14
C ALA A 38 9.86 11.45 3.13
N ARG A 39 10.71 11.01 4.07
CA ARG A 39 11.07 9.59 4.25
C ARG A 39 9.90 8.72 4.66
N ALA A 40 9.00 9.23 5.51
CA ALA A 40 7.79 8.51 5.90
C ALA A 40 6.80 8.35 4.73
N VAL A 41 6.64 9.40 3.91
CA VAL A 41 5.83 9.37 2.67
C VAL A 41 6.40 8.36 1.67
N ALA A 42 7.71 8.38 1.43
CA ALA A 42 8.36 7.43 0.53
C ALA A 42 8.24 5.97 1.01
N ALA A 43 8.25 5.73 2.33
CA ALA A 43 8.00 4.41 2.90
C ALA A 43 6.54 3.97 2.70
N LEU A 44 5.57 4.87 2.91
CA LEU A 44 4.16 4.59 2.69
C LEU A 44 3.87 4.27 1.21
N CYS A 45 4.39 5.09 0.27
CA CYS A 45 4.22 4.86 -1.16
C CYS A 45 4.79 3.52 -1.64
N ARG A 46 5.92 3.04 -1.08
CA ARG A 46 6.46 1.72 -1.41
C ARG A 46 5.63 0.58 -0.82
N ALA A 47 5.18 0.73 0.43
CA ALA A 47 4.32 -0.25 1.09
C ALA A 47 2.98 -0.41 0.36
N THR A 48 2.39 0.67 -0.13
CA THR A 48 1.14 0.63 -0.91
C THR A 48 1.37 0.26 -2.37
N GLY A 49 2.45 0.74 -3.01
CA GLY A 49 2.68 0.57 -4.45
C GLY A 49 3.23 -0.80 -4.85
N GLU A 50 4.33 -1.25 -4.24
CA GLU A 50 5.02 -2.47 -4.69
C GLU A 50 4.35 -3.76 -4.22
N ARG A 51 3.76 -3.74 -3.02
CA ARG A 51 3.11 -4.92 -2.43
C ARG A 51 1.67 -5.06 -2.92
N CYS A 52 0.88 -3.99 -2.94
CA CYS A 52 -0.49 -4.06 -3.45
C CYS A 52 -0.54 -4.34 -4.96
N GLY A 53 0.43 -3.84 -5.73
CA GLY A 53 0.54 -4.14 -7.17
C GLY A 53 0.85 -5.62 -7.45
N ARG A 54 1.81 -6.22 -6.73
CA ARG A 54 2.11 -7.65 -6.87
C ARG A 54 1.01 -8.56 -6.32
N GLU A 55 0.37 -8.17 -5.21
CA GLU A 55 -0.71 -8.97 -4.63
C GLU A 55 -1.99 -8.89 -5.47
N ALA A 56 -2.29 -7.71 -6.03
CA ALA A 56 -3.36 -7.54 -7.01
C ALA A 56 -3.07 -8.30 -8.31
N ALA A 57 -1.83 -8.28 -8.80
CA ALA A 57 -1.42 -9.09 -9.95
C ALA A 57 -1.50 -10.60 -9.66
N ALA A 58 -1.05 -11.04 -8.48
CA ALA A 58 -1.14 -12.44 -8.06
C ALA A 58 -2.59 -12.89 -7.83
N ALA A 59 -3.45 -12.02 -7.31
CA ALA A 59 -4.88 -12.26 -7.19
C ALA A 59 -5.54 -12.31 -8.57
N ALA A 60 -5.23 -11.38 -9.47
CA ALA A 60 -5.73 -11.38 -10.84
C ALA A 60 -5.28 -12.63 -11.63
N ASP A 61 -4.03 -13.07 -11.45
CA ASP A 61 -3.52 -14.30 -12.05
C ASP A 61 -4.20 -15.56 -11.50
N ARG A 62 -4.54 -15.58 -10.21
CA ARG A 62 -5.37 -16.65 -9.63
C ARG A 62 -6.79 -16.60 -10.15
N SER A 63 -7.42 -15.42 -10.23
CA SER A 63 -8.75 -15.25 -10.82
C SER A 63 -8.78 -15.63 -12.30
N ARG A 64 -7.70 -15.41 -13.06
CA ARG A 64 -7.56 -15.88 -14.45
C ARG A 64 -7.38 -17.39 -14.53
N ARG A 65 -6.57 -17.99 -13.64
CA ARG A 65 -6.37 -19.45 -13.57
C ARG A 65 -7.61 -20.22 -13.07
N HIS A 66 -8.44 -19.58 -12.23
CA HIS A 66 -9.71 -20.13 -11.76
C HIS A 66 -10.93 -19.70 -12.62
N GLY A 67 -10.77 -18.72 -13.51
CA GLY A 67 -11.86 -18.07 -14.24
C GLY A 67 -11.78 -18.13 -15.77
N HIS A 68 -10.88 -18.93 -16.34
CA HIS A 68 -10.94 -19.32 -17.75
C HIS A 68 -10.73 -20.83 -17.87
N GLY A 69 -11.72 -21.59 -17.42
CA GLY A 69 -11.89 -22.96 -17.90
C GLY A 69 -12.40 -22.92 -19.35
N PRO A 70 -11.87 -23.73 -20.27
CA PRO A 70 -12.43 -23.86 -21.61
C PRO A 70 -13.73 -24.68 -21.49
N GLY A 71 -14.88 -24.06 -21.68
CA GLY A 71 -16.15 -24.80 -21.71
C GLY A 71 -17.37 -23.93 -21.52
N GLY A 72 -18.02 -23.58 -22.63
CA GLY A 72 -19.29 -22.88 -22.66
C GLY A 72 -19.78 -22.68 -24.08
N ASP A 73 -20.12 -23.79 -24.73
CA ASP A 73 -20.87 -23.87 -25.98
C ASP A 73 -22.09 -22.92 -26.00
N PRO A 74 -22.22 -22.04 -27.01
CA PRO A 74 -23.48 -21.42 -27.35
C PRO A 74 -24.07 -22.12 -28.58
N ARG A 75 -24.98 -23.07 -28.32
CA ARG A 75 -26.09 -23.58 -29.16
C ARG A 75 -26.18 -23.11 -30.61
#